data_AF-A0A956HP07-F1
#
_entry.id   AF-A0A956HP07-F1
#
_cell.length_a   1.000
_cell.length_b   1.000
_cell.length_c   1.000
_cell.angle_alpha   90.00
_cell.angle_beta   90.00
_cell.angle_gamma   90.00
#
_symmetry.space_group_name_H-M   'P 1'
#
loop_
_entity.id
_entity.type
_entity.pdbx_description
1 polymer ?
#
loop_
_entity_poly.entity_id
_entity_poly.type
_entity_poly.pdbx_seq_one_letter_code
_entity_poly.pdbx_strand_id
1 'polypeptide(L)'
;MEEPTGSGGPGGPGGAIEQRRPASPDPELADLNLLSAAVVPGDAQYKLPFRAWGTPIIAILTLASIVFAVALWMDIVTADSQREDPAFHDLVYSLLHQDTEAARNTLGGLGEVMAAVLGLALTVSSIIVQLAATRFTPHITVLFFRARTNLFILGFFVISAVFVVWVNFAVSDYVPRWGVLFSMVLMTMSLVLLFPYFNYVFDFLDPEKIVGRITADGLYACTPIKGRAGLDLDRRKQQAVEAVEHLANISLNAMQQKDKNIASSAVDALCKFGVLYGETKAGMLREWMKIPSWNRQSPDFVSLSNDAVDDLFTRGTWLEWKLLRQYQMLFNEGLTHIKDVCYLVAIDTRRLGQAAAKRGDLPTIDLAIKFFNTYMRSTINSKDIRTAYNILHQYRQLGEVVLEYSQHPELSTKDKEAALQERVVTIARHMRYYGGITFQRGMAFITEVVAYDIGALCEKAFAMDSRCHFELLEVFLKVDDTVVEGEKERGLRGVRIAQVKLATSYLMAGAEMLAFQIAEDLKDESPKLLRSVWSELQNVVDREFWEVQDRGTNFNYLSKAQKETLPRFFSYFEALASSPSPDEEGDGEGL
;
A
#
# COMPACT_ATOMS: atom_id res chain seq x y z
N MET A 1 -53.06 -48.42 38.60
CA MET A 1 -52.89 -46.99 38.89
C MET A 1 -52.44 -46.33 37.59
N GLU A 2 -53.33 -46.28 36.60
CA GLU A 2 -54.54 -45.44 36.50
C GLU A 2 -54.22 -44.09 35.86
N GLU A 3 -54.69 -43.93 34.62
CA GLU A 3 -54.97 -42.63 34.01
C GLU A 3 -56.22 -42.00 34.67
N PRO A 4 -56.60 -40.76 34.31
CA PRO A 4 -57.53 -40.64 33.17
C PRO A 4 -57.27 -39.47 32.21
N THR A 5 -57.34 -39.78 30.90
CA THR A 5 -57.99 -39.02 29.79
C THR A 5 -58.13 -37.49 29.91
N GLY A 6 -57.40 -36.71 29.11
CA GLY A 6 -57.90 -36.15 27.82
C GLY A 6 -57.79 -34.61 27.83
N SER A 7 -57.92 -33.81 26.77
CA SER A 7 -58.06 -33.94 25.29
C SER A 7 -57.61 -32.58 24.68
N GLY A 8 -57.43 -32.29 23.37
CA GLY A 8 -57.70 -32.91 22.07
C GLY A 8 -57.80 -31.78 21.00
N GLY A 9 -57.16 -31.91 19.83
CA GLY A 9 -57.36 -31.01 18.68
C GLY A 9 -56.24 -29.96 18.41
N PRO A 10 -56.11 -29.44 17.15
CA PRO A 10 -54.78 -29.34 16.53
C PRO A 10 -54.42 -28.00 15.86
N GLY A 11 -53.12 -27.86 15.55
CA GLY A 11 -52.67 -27.24 14.29
C GLY A 11 -52.34 -25.74 14.30
N GLY A 12 -51.05 -25.42 14.36
CA GLY A 12 -50.50 -24.13 13.92
C GLY A 12 -49.03 -24.32 13.52
N PRO A 13 -48.60 -23.93 12.31
CA PRO A 13 -47.20 -24.10 11.90
C PRO A 13 -46.34 -23.10 12.68
N GLY A 14 -45.40 -23.62 13.47
CA GLY A 14 -44.43 -22.80 14.18
C GLY A 14 -43.54 -22.07 13.17
N GLY A 15 -43.63 -20.74 13.15
CA GLY A 15 -42.72 -19.91 12.38
C GLY A 15 -41.29 -20.07 12.91
N ALA A 16 -40.45 -20.77 12.15
CA ALA A 16 -39.02 -20.81 12.42
C ALA A 16 -38.46 -19.40 12.20
N ILE A 17 -38.21 -18.67 13.29
CA ILE A 17 -37.47 -17.41 13.24
C ILE A 17 -36.02 -17.76 12.94
N GLU A 18 -35.70 -17.79 11.64
CA GLU A 18 -34.34 -17.97 11.15
C GLU A 18 -33.51 -16.77 11.61
N GLN A 19 -32.71 -16.98 12.67
CA GLN A 19 -31.79 -15.97 13.19
C GLN A 19 -30.76 -15.67 12.10
N ARG A 20 -30.97 -14.58 11.34
CA ARG A 20 -29.94 -13.99 10.49
C ARG A 20 -28.69 -13.77 11.34
N ARG A 21 -27.65 -14.57 11.11
CA ARG A 21 -26.31 -14.25 11.59
C ARG A 21 -25.96 -12.85 11.04
N PRO A 22 -25.49 -11.91 11.87
CA PRO A 22 -24.92 -10.69 11.32
C PRO A 22 -23.77 -11.07 10.39
N ALA A 23 -23.67 -10.39 9.25
CA ALA A 23 -22.56 -10.61 8.33
C ALA A 23 -21.24 -10.42 9.09
N SER A 24 -20.32 -11.38 8.94
CA SER A 24 -18.95 -11.20 9.42
C SER A 24 -18.38 -9.94 8.77
N PRO A 25 -17.75 -9.02 9.52
CA PRO A 25 -17.11 -7.87 8.92
C PRO A 25 -16.05 -8.34 7.93
N ASP A 26 -16.03 -7.71 6.76
CA ASP A 26 -15.08 -7.99 5.69
C ASP A 26 -13.64 -7.85 6.24
N PRO A 27 -12.75 -8.85 6.08
CA PRO A 27 -11.40 -8.77 6.64
C PRO A 27 -10.62 -7.53 6.17
N GLU A 28 -10.80 -7.05 4.93
CA GLU A 28 -10.20 -5.79 4.46
C GLU A 28 -10.73 -4.55 5.22
N LEU A 29 -11.99 -4.57 5.70
CA LEU A 29 -12.57 -3.47 6.50
C LEU A 29 -12.17 -3.53 7.98
N ALA A 30 -11.82 -4.72 8.49
CA ALA A 30 -11.30 -4.87 9.86
C ALA A 30 -9.91 -4.20 10.00
N ASP A 31 -9.02 -4.40 9.03
CA ASP A 31 -7.69 -3.77 9.01
C ASP A 31 -7.78 -2.24 8.93
N LEU A 32 -8.72 -1.68 8.17
CA LEU A 32 -8.94 -0.23 8.08
C LEU A 32 -9.37 0.39 9.43
N ASN A 33 -10.20 -0.31 10.21
CA ASN A 33 -10.59 0.16 11.54
C ASN A 33 -9.47 -0.01 12.59
N LEU A 34 -8.57 -0.98 12.42
CA LEU A 34 -7.34 -1.11 13.22
C LEU A 34 -6.35 0.02 12.90
N LEU A 35 -6.26 0.45 11.63
CA LEU A 35 -5.40 1.54 11.19
C LEU A 35 -5.85 2.91 11.73
N SER A 36 -7.16 3.19 11.82
CA SER A 36 -7.66 4.46 12.38
C SER A 36 -7.43 4.56 13.89
N ALA A 37 -7.45 3.44 14.62
CA ALA A 37 -7.18 3.40 16.07
C ALA A 37 -5.71 3.67 16.45
N ALA A 38 -4.77 3.56 15.49
CA ALA A 38 -3.34 3.77 15.74
C ALA A 38 -2.91 5.25 15.81
N VAL A 39 -3.80 6.21 15.50
CA VAL A 39 -3.47 7.64 15.37
C VAL A 39 -3.55 8.39 16.71
N VAL A 40 -3.02 7.79 17.78
CA VAL A 40 -2.68 8.51 19.01
C VAL A 40 -1.18 8.82 18.97
N PRO A 41 -0.77 10.10 18.95
CA PRO A 41 0.64 10.48 19.05
C PRO A 41 1.10 10.31 20.51
N GLY A 42 1.25 9.06 20.95
CA GLY A 42 2.32 8.78 21.89
C GLY A 42 3.63 9.06 21.19
N ASP A 43 4.59 9.67 21.90
CA ASP A 43 6.00 9.43 21.57
C ASP A 43 6.13 7.92 21.32
N ALA A 44 6.55 7.54 20.11
CA ALA A 44 7.00 6.19 19.84
C ALA A 44 8.32 6.01 20.63
N GLN A 45 8.17 5.85 21.96
CA GLN A 45 9.25 5.60 22.87
C GLN A 45 9.94 4.37 22.32
N TYR A 46 11.17 4.58 21.85
CA TYR A 46 12.07 3.51 21.43
C TYR A 46 12.32 2.63 22.65
N LYS A 47 11.42 1.67 22.87
CA LYS A 47 11.68 0.49 23.65
C LYS A 47 12.70 -0.28 22.83
N LEU A 48 13.97 0.08 23.05
CA LEU A 48 15.12 -0.74 22.69
C LEU A 48 14.71 -2.20 22.92
N PRO A 49 14.93 -3.11 21.96
CA PRO A 49 14.65 -4.54 22.14
C PRO A 49 15.68 -5.16 23.09
N PHE A 50 15.66 -4.69 24.34
CA PHE A 50 16.57 -4.99 25.44
C PHE A 50 16.54 -6.48 25.79
N ARG A 51 15.44 -7.18 25.43
CA ARG A 51 15.30 -8.63 25.57
C ARG A 51 16.01 -9.46 24.48
N ALA A 52 16.29 -8.90 23.30
CA ALA A 52 16.95 -9.62 22.22
C ALA A 52 18.48 -9.52 22.30
N TRP A 53 19.01 -8.33 22.63
CA TRP A 53 20.46 -8.06 22.68
C TRP A 53 20.99 -7.57 24.04
N GLY A 54 20.12 -7.13 24.96
CA GLY A 54 20.54 -6.85 26.34
C GLY A 54 20.92 -8.13 27.10
N THR A 55 20.34 -9.27 26.74
CA THR A 55 20.69 -10.61 27.24
C THR A 55 22.15 -10.99 26.93
N PRO A 56 22.66 -10.98 25.68
CA PRO A 56 24.08 -11.23 25.44
C PRO A 56 25.00 -10.14 26.01
N ILE A 57 24.59 -8.86 26.08
CA ILE A 57 25.41 -7.81 26.72
C ILE A 57 25.54 -8.06 28.24
N ILE A 58 24.43 -8.33 28.92
CA ILE A 58 24.43 -8.71 30.34
C ILE A 58 25.20 -10.02 30.53
N ALA A 59 25.09 -11.00 29.63
CA ALA A 59 25.86 -12.23 29.71
C ALA A 59 27.37 -11.98 29.57
N ILE A 60 27.81 -11.13 28.64
CA ILE A 60 29.22 -10.75 28.46
C ILE A 60 29.74 -9.99 29.68
N LEU A 61 28.98 -9.01 30.19
CA LEU A 61 29.36 -8.27 31.40
C LEU A 61 29.40 -9.16 32.63
N THR A 62 28.41 -10.03 32.80
CA THR A 62 28.35 -11.00 33.91
C THR A 62 29.50 -11.99 33.79
N LEU A 63 29.82 -12.49 32.59
CA LEU A 63 30.96 -13.35 32.34
C LEU A 63 32.28 -12.64 32.65
N ALA A 64 32.47 -11.40 32.20
CA ALA A 64 33.66 -10.61 32.52
C ALA A 64 33.78 -10.34 34.03
N SER A 65 32.67 -10.03 34.71
CA SER A 65 32.63 -9.90 36.18
C SER A 65 32.91 -11.22 36.91
N ILE A 66 32.42 -12.36 36.40
CA ILE A 66 32.73 -13.69 36.94
C ILE A 66 34.21 -14.02 36.73
N VAL A 67 34.77 -13.80 35.54
CA VAL A 67 36.20 -14.02 35.25
C VAL A 67 37.07 -13.16 36.16
N PHE A 68 36.71 -11.89 36.36
CA PHE A 68 37.38 -10.99 37.30
C PHE A 68 37.25 -11.45 38.76
N ALA A 69 36.05 -11.87 39.20
CA ALA A 69 35.84 -12.40 40.54
C ALA A 69 36.59 -13.72 40.80
N VAL A 70 36.69 -14.59 39.78
CA VAL A 70 37.47 -15.83 39.84
C VAL A 70 38.97 -15.52 39.88
N ALA A 71 39.46 -14.52 39.14
CA ALA A 71 40.84 -14.04 39.25
C ALA A 71 41.15 -13.53 40.66
N LEU A 72 40.32 -12.64 41.21
CA LEU A 72 40.47 -12.16 42.60
C LEU A 72 40.40 -13.28 43.63
N TRP A 73 39.54 -14.28 43.42
CA TRP A 73 39.45 -15.45 44.30
C TRP A 73 40.70 -16.32 44.22
N MET A 74 41.26 -16.54 43.01
CA MET A 74 42.55 -17.22 42.86
C MET A 74 43.68 -16.45 43.53
N ASP A 75 43.73 -15.12 43.36
CA ASP A 75 44.73 -14.27 44.01
C ASP A 75 44.65 -14.37 45.55
N ILE A 76 43.43 -14.41 46.12
CA ILE A 76 43.22 -14.64 47.57
C ILE A 76 43.69 -16.04 48.00
N VAL A 77 43.43 -17.07 47.20
CA VAL A 77 43.79 -18.47 47.52
C VAL A 77 45.29 -18.74 47.33
N THR A 78 45.96 -18.01 46.44
CA THR A 78 47.42 -18.10 46.22
C THR A 78 48.24 -17.06 46.97
N ALA A 79 47.60 -16.09 47.64
CA ALA A 79 48.30 -15.11 48.46
C ALA A 79 48.99 -15.80 49.64
N ASP A 80 50.31 -15.57 49.76
CA ASP A 80 51.10 -16.14 50.84
C ASP A 80 50.63 -15.61 52.21
N SER A 81 50.75 -16.47 53.21
CA SER A 81 50.16 -16.43 54.56
C SER A 81 50.59 -15.28 55.48
N GLN A 82 51.20 -14.21 54.93
CA GLN A 82 51.69 -13.03 55.66
C GLN A 82 50.91 -11.73 55.37
N ARG A 83 49.84 -11.76 54.56
CA ARG A 83 48.93 -10.60 54.39
C ARG A 83 47.80 -10.66 55.43
N GLU A 84 47.81 -9.73 56.38
CA GLU A 84 46.81 -9.66 57.46
C GLU A 84 45.49 -8.98 57.07
N ASP A 85 45.45 -8.21 55.97
CA ASP A 85 44.25 -7.48 55.52
C ASP A 85 43.50 -8.20 54.37
N PRO A 86 42.15 -8.11 54.34
CA PRO A 86 41.36 -8.73 53.28
C PRO A 86 41.64 -8.07 51.93
N ALA A 87 42.04 -8.86 50.92
CA ALA A 87 42.44 -8.37 49.59
C ALA A 87 41.43 -7.43 48.89
N PHE A 88 40.14 -7.53 49.24
CA PHE A 88 39.12 -6.60 48.75
C PHE A 88 39.31 -5.17 49.26
N HIS A 89 39.73 -4.99 50.52
CA HIS A 89 40.05 -3.67 51.08
C HIS A 89 41.30 -3.08 50.41
N ASP A 90 42.33 -3.89 50.19
CA ASP A 90 43.58 -3.47 49.52
C ASP A 90 43.32 -3.10 48.03
N LEU A 91 42.46 -3.86 47.32
CA LEU A 91 42.01 -3.53 45.96
C LEU A 91 41.26 -2.19 45.90
N VAL A 92 40.29 -1.98 46.81
CA VAL A 92 39.52 -0.72 46.90
C VAL A 92 40.42 0.44 47.32
N TYR A 93 41.37 0.21 48.23
CA TYR A 93 42.37 1.19 48.65
C TYR A 93 43.27 1.58 47.48
N SER A 94 43.79 0.62 46.71
CA SER A 94 44.61 0.83 45.50
C SER A 94 43.85 1.58 44.39
N LEU A 95 42.57 1.27 44.17
CA LEU A 95 41.70 2.01 43.25
C LEU A 95 41.47 3.47 43.68
N LEU A 96 41.48 3.76 44.99
CA LEU A 96 41.28 5.11 45.55
C LEU A 96 42.58 5.88 45.79
N HIS A 97 43.71 5.19 45.93
CA HIS A 97 45.04 5.72 46.25
C HIS A 97 46.06 5.28 45.20
N GLN A 98 45.89 5.76 43.97
CA GLN A 98 46.90 5.59 42.92
C GLN A 98 48.02 6.62 43.06
N ASP A 99 49.26 6.16 42.90
CA ASP A 99 50.45 7.01 42.75
C ASP A 99 50.40 7.82 41.44
N THR A 100 51.17 8.91 41.37
CA THR A 100 51.21 9.83 40.21
C THR A 100 51.55 9.14 38.89
N GLU A 101 52.46 8.17 38.91
CA GLU A 101 52.86 7.38 37.74
C GLU A 101 51.77 6.38 37.32
N ALA A 102 51.17 5.67 38.27
CA ALA A 102 50.07 4.74 38.02
C ALA A 102 48.83 5.47 37.46
N ALA A 103 48.50 6.64 38.01
CA ALA A 103 47.40 7.48 37.53
C ALA A 103 47.64 8.00 36.11
N ARG A 104 48.85 8.47 35.78
CA ARG A 104 49.22 8.90 34.42
C ARG A 104 49.16 7.77 33.41
N ASN A 105 49.74 6.61 33.73
CA ASN A 105 49.72 5.44 32.85
C ASN A 105 48.27 4.96 32.60
N THR A 106 47.45 4.92 33.65
CA THR A 106 46.03 4.57 33.56
C THR A 106 45.26 5.57 32.70
N LEU A 107 45.35 6.87 32.98
CA LEU A 107 44.64 7.91 32.22
C LEU A 107 45.09 8.00 30.77
N GLY A 108 46.38 7.79 30.48
CA GLY A 108 46.91 7.70 29.13
C GLY A 108 46.25 6.58 28.32
N GLY A 109 46.25 5.35 28.87
CA GLY A 109 45.59 4.20 28.24
C GLY A 109 44.07 4.37 28.12
N LEU A 110 43.40 4.90 29.16
CA LEU A 110 41.96 5.20 29.10
C LEU A 110 41.65 6.25 28.02
N GLY A 111 42.51 7.26 27.85
CA GLY A 111 42.36 8.29 26.83
C GLY A 111 42.48 7.72 25.41
N GLU A 112 43.45 6.84 25.18
CA GLU A 112 43.63 6.15 23.90
C GLU A 112 42.42 5.26 23.56
N VAL A 113 41.97 4.42 24.50
CA VAL A 113 40.81 3.55 24.23
C VAL A 113 39.51 4.33 24.09
N MET A 114 39.32 5.45 24.82
CA MET A 114 38.16 6.33 24.60
C MET A 114 38.19 7.04 23.25
N ALA A 115 39.36 7.49 22.78
CA ALA A 115 39.51 8.00 21.42
C ALA A 115 39.22 6.91 20.37
N ALA A 116 39.67 5.68 20.59
CA ALA A 116 39.40 4.53 19.72
C ALA A 116 37.91 4.16 19.68
N VAL A 117 37.21 4.13 20.83
CA VAL A 117 35.77 3.86 20.93
C VAL A 117 34.94 4.95 20.25
N LEU A 118 35.30 6.22 20.43
CA LEU A 118 34.69 7.34 19.69
C LEU A 118 34.92 7.22 18.18
N GLY A 119 36.14 6.91 17.75
CA GLY A 119 36.48 6.69 16.35
C GLY A 119 35.71 5.52 15.73
N LEU A 120 35.57 4.40 16.46
CA LEU A 120 34.77 3.25 16.06
C LEU A 120 33.27 3.59 15.97
N ALA A 121 32.74 4.32 16.97
CA ALA A 121 31.35 4.76 16.97
C ALA A 121 31.03 5.67 15.77
N LEU A 122 31.91 6.63 15.46
CA LEU A 122 31.77 7.55 14.32
C LEU A 122 31.94 6.86 12.96
N THR A 123 32.93 5.97 12.82
CA THR A 123 33.17 5.27 11.54
C THR A 123 32.05 4.29 11.22
N VAL A 124 31.65 3.44 12.17
CA VAL A 124 30.55 2.48 11.96
C VAL A 124 29.23 3.21 11.71
N SER A 125 28.87 4.21 12.53
CA SER A 125 27.63 4.97 12.30
C SER A 125 27.63 5.71 10.95
N SER A 126 28.75 6.33 10.57
CA SER A 126 28.90 6.97 9.25
C SER A 126 28.74 5.98 8.10
N ILE A 127 29.36 4.80 8.16
CA ILE A 127 29.24 3.76 7.12
C ILE A 127 27.78 3.29 6.99
N ILE A 128 27.09 2.97 8.10
CA ILE A 128 25.70 2.49 8.02
C ILE A 128 24.77 3.61 7.51
N VAL A 129 24.97 4.87 7.92
CA VAL A 129 24.21 6.02 7.42
C VAL A 129 24.48 6.26 5.92
N GLN A 130 25.73 6.15 5.46
CA GLN A 130 26.06 6.27 4.03
C GLN A 130 25.38 5.17 3.21
N LEU A 131 25.48 3.91 3.65
CA LEU A 131 24.81 2.78 3.00
C LEU A 131 23.29 3.01 2.93
N ALA A 132 22.64 3.44 4.02
CA ALA A 132 21.22 3.74 4.03
C ALA A 132 20.85 4.97 3.17
N ALA A 133 21.70 6.00 3.14
CA ALA A 133 21.49 7.20 2.33
C ALA A 133 21.58 6.91 0.82
N THR A 134 22.53 6.06 0.41
CA THR A 134 22.63 5.55 -0.98
C THR A 134 21.50 4.57 -1.31
N ARG A 135 21.09 3.72 -0.37
CA ARG A 135 20.03 2.72 -0.59
C ARG A 135 18.63 3.31 -0.66
N PHE A 136 18.32 4.35 0.14
CA PHE A 136 16.95 4.84 0.31
C PHE A 136 16.76 6.32 -0.03
N THR A 137 17.44 7.23 0.68
CA THR A 137 17.40 8.67 0.41
C THR A 137 18.47 9.43 1.21
N PRO A 138 19.14 10.45 0.62
CA PRO A 138 20.06 11.33 1.33
C PRO A 138 19.47 12.02 2.57
N HIS A 139 18.13 12.15 2.65
CA HIS A 139 17.45 12.75 3.80
C HIS A 139 17.71 12.00 5.12
N ILE A 140 18.03 10.69 5.06
CA ILE A 140 18.37 9.87 6.22
C ILE A 140 19.56 10.44 7.01
N THR A 141 20.56 11.00 6.35
CA THR A 141 21.71 11.63 7.00
C THR A 141 21.27 12.82 7.86
N VAL A 142 20.33 13.63 7.36
CA VAL A 142 19.77 14.77 8.12
C VAL A 142 18.93 14.28 9.31
N LEU A 143 18.12 13.23 9.13
CA LEU A 143 17.36 12.60 10.22
C LEU A 143 18.29 12.05 11.30
N PHE A 144 19.38 11.40 10.92
CA PHE A 144 20.37 10.83 11.84
C PHE A 144 20.97 11.92 12.75
N PHE A 145 21.47 13.03 12.17
CA PHE A 145 22.04 14.13 12.96
C PHE A 145 21.00 14.93 13.75
N ARG A 146 19.73 14.94 13.32
CA ARG A 146 18.63 15.59 14.05
C ARG A 146 18.09 14.75 15.21
N ALA A 147 18.36 13.44 15.23
CA ALA A 147 17.86 12.55 16.27
C ALA A 147 18.55 12.82 17.62
N ARG A 148 17.76 13.19 18.64
CA ARG A 148 18.24 13.51 19.99
C ARG A 148 19.09 12.39 20.61
N THR A 149 18.71 11.13 20.38
CA THR A 149 19.45 9.95 20.88
C THR A 149 20.86 9.86 20.30
N ASN A 150 21.04 10.13 18.99
CA ASN A 150 22.35 10.14 18.35
C ASN A 150 23.21 11.28 18.91
N LEU A 151 22.66 12.50 18.99
CA LEU A 151 23.37 13.65 19.55
C LEU A 151 23.77 13.43 21.02
N PHE A 152 22.90 12.81 21.83
CA PHE A 152 23.18 12.51 23.22
C PHE A 152 24.27 11.46 23.40
N ILE A 153 24.22 10.35 22.65
CA ILE A 153 25.20 9.26 22.77
C ILE A 153 26.57 9.65 22.18
N LEU A 154 26.59 10.26 20.98
CA LEU A 154 27.83 10.77 20.39
C LEU A 154 28.42 11.91 21.25
N GLY A 155 27.57 12.80 21.77
CA GLY A 155 27.96 13.83 22.73
C GLY A 155 28.56 13.25 24.01
N PHE A 156 27.98 12.18 24.56
CA PHE A 156 28.51 11.47 25.72
C PHE A 156 29.91 10.89 25.46
N PHE A 157 30.15 10.26 24.30
CA PHE A 157 31.49 9.77 23.93
C PHE A 157 32.51 10.91 23.80
N VAL A 158 32.15 12.01 23.13
CA VAL A 158 33.02 13.20 22.99
C VAL A 158 33.34 13.83 24.35
N ILE A 159 32.33 14.06 25.18
CA ILE A 159 32.50 14.63 26.52
C ILE A 159 33.37 13.72 27.40
N SER A 160 33.15 12.39 27.35
CA SER A 160 33.94 11.42 28.11
C SER A 160 35.41 11.42 27.69
N ALA A 161 35.70 11.41 26.38
CA ALA A 161 37.07 11.47 25.87
C ALA A 161 37.78 12.78 26.26
N VAL A 162 37.11 13.93 26.10
CA VAL A 162 37.65 15.25 26.50
C VAL A 162 37.89 15.31 28.01
N PHE A 163 36.97 14.77 28.83
CA PHE A 163 37.13 14.70 30.28
C PHE A 163 38.36 13.90 30.70
N VAL A 164 38.58 12.70 30.14
CA VAL A 164 39.78 11.89 30.43
C VAL A 164 41.06 12.65 30.08
N VAL A 165 41.10 13.32 28.93
CA VAL A 165 42.25 14.15 28.52
C VAL A 165 42.49 15.33 29.48
N TRP A 166 41.45 16.02 29.92
CA TRP A 166 41.57 17.12 30.89
C TRP A 166 42.02 16.64 32.27
N VAL A 167 41.50 15.49 32.75
CA VAL A 167 41.96 14.87 34.00
C VAL A 167 43.44 14.48 33.88
N ASN A 168 43.88 13.95 32.73
CA ASN A 168 45.29 13.63 32.49
C ASN A 168 46.20 14.87 32.56
N PHE A 169 45.79 16.00 31.96
CA PHE A 169 46.53 17.27 32.10
C PHE A 169 46.54 17.84 33.52
N ALA A 170 45.55 17.50 34.35
CA ALA A 170 45.50 17.90 35.75
C ALA A 170 46.42 17.05 36.67
N VAL A 171 47.01 15.95 36.19
CA VAL A 171 47.94 15.12 36.98
C VAL A 171 49.36 15.69 36.93
N SER A 172 49.68 16.54 37.89
CA SER A 172 51.04 17.02 38.18
C SER A 172 51.55 16.40 39.50
N ASP A 173 51.84 17.23 40.50
CA ASP A 173 52.17 16.82 41.87
C ASP A 173 50.91 16.47 42.68
N TYR A 174 49.72 16.83 42.16
CA TYR A 174 48.41 16.51 42.71
C TYR A 174 47.73 15.44 41.84
N VAL A 175 47.22 14.37 42.48
CA VAL A 175 46.43 13.33 41.82
C VAL A 175 44.93 13.59 42.06
N PRO A 176 44.15 13.98 41.04
CA PRO A 176 42.71 14.16 41.14
C PRO A 176 41.99 12.80 41.20
N ARG A 177 42.02 12.15 42.38
CA ARG A 177 41.47 10.80 42.63
C ARG A 177 40.05 10.58 42.09
N TRP A 178 39.15 11.53 42.35
CA TRP A 178 37.79 11.49 41.81
C TRP A 178 37.75 11.60 40.28
N GLY A 179 38.65 12.37 39.68
CA GLY A 179 38.80 12.45 38.23
C GLY A 179 39.17 11.10 37.63
N VAL A 180 40.19 10.42 38.19
CA VAL A 180 40.61 9.08 37.77
C VAL A 180 39.47 8.06 37.90
N LEU A 181 38.77 8.05 39.04
CA LEU A 181 37.64 7.15 39.27
C LEU A 181 36.50 7.40 38.27
N PHE A 182 36.13 8.67 38.05
CA PHE A 182 35.12 9.02 37.04
C PHE A 182 35.57 8.65 35.63
N SER A 183 36.85 8.80 35.28
CA SER A 183 37.42 8.34 34.01
C SER A 183 37.26 6.82 33.81
N MET A 184 37.51 6.00 34.83
CA MET A 184 37.29 4.54 34.77
C MET A 184 35.80 4.18 34.60
N VAL A 185 34.91 4.91 35.28
CA VAL A 185 33.46 4.70 35.16
C VAL A 185 32.95 5.10 33.77
N LEU A 186 33.34 6.28 33.26
CA LEU A 186 32.98 6.77 31.93
C LEU A 186 33.52 5.85 30.81
N MET A 187 34.74 5.32 30.97
CA MET A 187 35.31 4.30 30.10
C MET A 187 34.42 3.05 30.03
N THR A 188 34.07 2.50 31.19
CA THR A 188 33.24 1.29 31.31
C THR A 188 31.86 1.52 30.71
N MET A 189 31.22 2.65 31.04
CA MET A 189 29.94 3.05 30.44
C MET A 189 30.03 3.20 28.93
N SER A 190 31.13 3.76 28.40
CA SER A 190 31.28 3.99 26.95
C SER A 190 31.43 2.68 26.17
N LEU A 191 32.20 1.72 26.68
CA LEU A 191 32.28 0.37 26.08
C LEU A 191 30.93 -0.34 26.10
N VAL A 192 30.18 -0.24 27.21
CA VAL A 192 28.86 -0.87 27.35
C VAL A 192 27.81 -0.20 26.45
N LEU A 193 27.87 1.12 26.28
CA LEU A 193 26.91 1.90 25.48
C LEU A 193 27.11 1.73 23.96
N LEU A 194 28.30 1.32 23.52
CA LEU A 194 28.64 1.14 22.10
C LEU A 194 27.73 0.12 21.38
N PHE A 195 27.48 -1.05 21.97
CA PHE A 195 26.64 -2.08 21.35
C PHE A 195 25.14 -1.70 21.29
N PRO A 196 24.50 -1.21 22.39
CA PRO A 196 23.16 -0.63 22.33
C PRO A 196 23.05 0.52 21.32
N TYR A 197 24.09 1.34 21.18
CA TYR A 197 24.13 2.41 20.20
C TYR A 197 24.10 1.88 18.76
N PHE A 198 24.95 0.91 18.40
CA PHE A 198 24.90 0.31 17.07
C PHE A 198 23.56 -0.37 16.78
N ASN A 199 22.99 -1.09 17.75
CA ASN A 199 21.64 -1.65 17.59
C ASN A 199 20.59 -0.55 17.37
N TYR A 200 20.65 0.56 18.11
CA TYR A 200 19.77 1.71 17.88
C TYR A 200 19.98 2.31 16.48
N VAL A 201 21.22 2.41 15.98
CA VAL A 201 21.50 2.93 14.63
C VAL A 201 20.96 2.01 13.54
N PHE A 202 21.11 0.68 13.67
CA PHE A 202 20.48 -0.27 12.74
C PHE A 202 18.95 -0.17 12.78
N ASP A 203 18.34 -0.14 13.97
CA ASP A 203 16.89 -0.05 14.15
C ASP A 203 16.30 1.28 13.66
N PHE A 204 17.07 2.37 13.79
CA PHE A 204 16.73 3.70 13.28
C PHE A 204 16.75 3.77 11.75
N LEU A 205 17.59 2.92 11.12
CA LEU A 205 17.81 2.84 9.67
C LEU A 205 17.02 1.71 8.98
N ASP A 206 16.17 1.01 9.73
CA ASP A 206 15.18 0.07 9.21
C ASP A 206 14.20 0.79 8.26
N PRO A 207 14.09 0.35 6.99
CA PRO A 207 13.27 1.01 5.98
C PRO A 207 11.78 1.08 6.37
N GLU A 208 11.22 0.05 6.99
CA GLU A 208 9.80 0.03 7.38
C GLU A 208 9.53 1.09 8.46
N LYS A 209 10.47 1.26 9.40
CA LYS A 209 10.39 2.25 10.48
C LYS A 209 10.62 3.67 9.99
N ILE A 210 11.48 3.86 8.99
CA ILE A 210 11.66 5.16 8.32
C ILE A 210 10.36 5.54 7.58
N VAL A 211 9.83 4.64 6.76
CA VAL A 211 8.59 4.83 6.00
C VAL A 211 7.42 5.13 6.94
N GLY A 212 7.25 4.36 8.02
CA GLY A 212 6.22 4.59 9.03
C GLY A 212 6.34 5.96 9.71
N ARG A 213 7.55 6.39 10.07
CA ARG A 213 7.80 7.69 10.72
C ARG A 213 7.50 8.87 9.78
N ILE A 214 7.98 8.82 8.54
CA ILE A 214 7.71 9.86 7.53
C ILE A 214 6.19 9.99 7.29
N THR A 215 5.50 8.85 7.21
CA THR A 215 4.03 8.80 7.06
C THR A 215 3.33 9.45 8.26
N ALA A 216 3.72 9.10 9.49
CA ALA A 216 3.12 9.64 10.71
C ALA A 216 3.37 11.15 10.89
N ASP A 217 4.61 11.61 10.68
CA ASP A 217 4.99 13.03 10.81
C ASP A 217 4.23 13.90 9.79
N GLY A 218 4.12 13.42 8.54
CA GLY A 218 3.37 14.10 7.49
C GLY A 218 1.85 14.08 7.73
N LEU A 219 1.29 12.94 8.15
CA LEU A 219 -0.13 12.84 8.51
C LEU A 219 -0.49 13.75 9.69
N TYR A 220 0.37 13.84 10.71
CA TYR A 220 0.18 14.77 11.82
C TYR A 220 0.08 16.22 11.33
N ALA A 221 0.94 16.62 10.38
CA ALA A 221 0.87 17.94 9.75
C ALA A 221 -0.46 18.17 8.99
N CYS A 222 -1.14 17.12 8.54
CA CYS A 222 -2.46 17.11 7.89
C CYS A 222 -3.67 16.98 8.83
N THR A 223 -3.50 17.02 10.16
CA THR A 223 -4.63 16.94 11.12
C THR A 223 -5.23 18.30 11.48
N PRO A 224 -6.53 18.43 11.82
CA PRO A 224 -7.15 19.70 12.21
C PRO A 224 -6.73 20.14 13.64
N ILE A 225 -5.55 20.73 13.76
CA ILE A 225 -4.97 21.25 15.02
C ILE A 225 -5.52 22.65 15.35
N LYS A 226 -5.94 22.85 16.62
CA LYS A 226 -6.38 24.15 17.16
C LYS A 226 -5.22 24.93 17.81
N GLY A 227 -5.34 26.26 17.87
CA GLY A 227 -4.36 27.13 18.54
C GLY A 227 -3.17 27.55 17.66
N ARG A 228 -2.11 28.10 18.27
CA ARG A 228 -0.95 28.68 17.55
C ARG A 228 -0.27 27.70 16.59
N ALA A 229 -0.17 26.42 16.94
CA ALA A 229 0.38 25.39 16.07
C ALA A 229 -0.48 25.14 14.80
N GLY A 230 -1.77 25.45 14.85
CA GLY A 230 -2.68 25.38 13.71
C GLY A 230 -2.52 26.53 12.70
N LEU A 231 -1.97 27.68 13.13
CA LEU A 231 -1.84 28.89 12.30
C LEU A 231 -0.64 28.85 11.34
N ASP A 232 0.38 28.06 11.65
CA ASP A 232 1.59 27.89 10.85
C ASP A 232 1.33 26.89 9.69
N LEU A 233 0.43 27.29 8.80
CA LEU A 233 -0.07 26.45 7.71
C LEU A 233 1.01 26.14 6.67
N ASP A 234 1.91 27.08 6.36
CA ASP A 234 2.92 26.88 5.33
C ASP A 234 3.97 25.84 5.76
N ARG A 235 4.47 25.86 7.00
CA ARG A 235 5.35 24.80 7.51
C ARG A 235 4.66 23.43 7.49
N ARG A 236 3.38 23.38 7.85
CA ARG A 236 2.61 22.12 7.86
C ARG A 236 2.37 21.57 6.44
N LYS A 237 2.07 22.43 5.47
CA LYS A 237 1.98 22.04 4.05
C LYS A 237 3.32 21.57 3.52
N GLN A 238 4.42 22.22 3.91
CA GLN A 238 5.77 21.79 3.58
C GLN A 238 6.05 20.38 4.14
N GLN A 239 5.76 20.12 5.41
CA GLN A 239 5.92 18.79 6.02
C GLN A 239 5.08 17.70 5.30
N ALA A 240 3.84 18.02 4.91
CA ALA A 240 2.99 17.10 4.16
C ALA A 240 3.54 16.82 2.74
N VAL A 241 4.05 17.84 2.06
CA VAL A 241 4.69 17.73 0.74
C VAL A 241 5.98 16.91 0.81
N GLU A 242 6.86 17.22 1.77
CA GLU A 242 8.12 16.50 1.99
C GLU A 242 7.87 15.03 2.33
N ALA A 243 6.84 14.72 3.13
CA ALA A 243 6.50 13.32 3.43
C ALA A 243 6.08 12.53 2.18
N VAL A 244 5.20 13.10 1.35
CA VAL A 244 4.75 12.47 0.09
C VAL A 244 5.93 12.29 -0.88
N GLU A 245 6.80 13.30 -1.03
CA GLU A 245 8.00 13.20 -1.89
C GLU A 245 9.02 12.20 -1.35
N HIS A 246 9.28 12.15 -0.05
CA HIS A 246 10.23 11.21 0.53
C HIS A 246 9.77 9.76 0.39
N LEU A 247 8.49 9.46 0.61
CA LEU A 247 7.93 8.12 0.40
C LEU A 247 8.04 7.70 -1.08
N ALA A 248 7.73 8.60 -2.01
CA ALA A 248 7.88 8.34 -3.45
C ALA A 248 9.35 8.09 -3.84
N ASN A 249 10.28 8.91 -3.34
CA ASN A 249 11.71 8.74 -3.61
C ASN A 249 12.28 7.44 -3.01
N ILE A 250 11.82 7.01 -1.83
CA ILE A 250 12.19 5.70 -1.26
C ILE A 250 11.71 4.57 -2.17
N SER A 251 10.46 4.64 -2.66
CA SER A 251 9.94 3.66 -3.63
C SER A 251 10.77 3.66 -4.92
N LEU A 252 11.08 4.82 -5.49
CA LEU A 252 11.84 4.96 -6.73
C LEU A 252 13.24 4.33 -6.61
N ASN A 253 13.97 4.67 -5.55
CA ASN A 253 15.31 4.12 -5.31
C ASN A 253 15.28 2.60 -5.04
N ALA A 254 14.27 2.11 -4.31
CA ALA A 254 14.07 0.68 -4.10
C ALA A 254 13.76 -0.06 -5.41
N MET A 255 12.96 0.52 -6.31
CA MET A 255 12.66 -0.04 -7.63
C MET A 255 13.90 -0.14 -8.52
N GLN A 256 14.74 0.90 -8.54
CA GLN A 256 16.01 0.89 -9.30
C GLN A 256 16.97 -0.19 -8.78
N GLN A 257 16.95 -0.47 -7.48
CA GLN A 257 17.72 -1.54 -6.83
C GLN A 257 17.03 -2.91 -6.85
N LYS A 258 15.84 -3.03 -7.44
CA LYS A 258 15.02 -4.24 -7.53
C LYS A 258 14.55 -4.80 -6.18
N ASP A 259 14.49 -3.96 -5.15
CA ASP A 259 13.95 -4.31 -3.83
C ASP A 259 12.42 -4.14 -3.82
N LYS A 260 11.71 -5.19 -4.23
CA LYS A 260 10.23 -5.20 -4.31
C LYS A 260 9.59 -4.92 -2.95
N ASN A 261 10.14 -5.44 -1.85
CA ASN A 261 9.50 -5.33 -0.53
C ASN A 261 9.49 -3.87 -0.04
N ILE A 262 10.62 -3.18 -0.17
CA ILE A 262 10.72 -1.77 0.25
C ILE A 262 9.95 -0.87 -0.71
N ALA A 263 9.99 -1.14 -2.02
CA ALA A 263 9.17 -0.41 -2.99
C ALA A 263 7.67 -0.54 -2.67
N SER A 264 7.17 -1.77 -2.48
CA SER A 264 5.77 -2.00 -2.11
C SER A 264 5.40 -1.34 -0.78
N SER A 265 6.22 -1.49 0.27
CA SER A 265 5.95 -0.86 1.56
C SER A 265 5.88 0.66 1.49
N ALA A 266 6.66 1.31 0.63
CA ALA A 266 6.63 2.76 0.45
C ALA A 266 5.40 3.23 -0.36
N VAL A 267 4.94 2.43 -1.33
CA VAL A 267 3.70 2.68 -2.09
C VAL A 267 2.46 2.47 -1.19
N ASP A 268 2.37 1.36 -0.45
CA ASP A 268 1.29 1.14 0.52
C ASP A 268 1.24 2.25 1.59
N ALA A 269 2.39 2.82 1.97
CA ALA A 269 2.46 3.94 2.91
C ALA A 269 1.93 5.26 2.32
N LEU A 270 2.19 5.53 1.03
CA LEU A 270 1.52 6.62 0.31
C LEU A 270 0.00 6.41 0.25
N CYS A 271 -0.48 5.17 0.05
CA CYS A 271 -1.91 4.89 0.06
C CYS A 271 -2.53 5.20 1.42
N LYS A 272 -1.93 4.70 2.50
CA LYS A 272 -2.33 4.97 3.89
C LYS A 272 -2.35 6.48 4.17
N PHE A 273 -1.34 7.22 3.72
CA PHE A 273 -1.28 8.68 3.82
C PHE A 273 -2.49 9.34 3.14
N GLY A 274 -2.77 9.00 1.87
CA GLY A 274 -3.87 9.59 1.10
C GLY A 274 -5.25 9.25 1.65
N VAL A 275 -5.46 7.99 2.05
CA VAL A 275 -6.73 7.53 2.63
C VAL A 275 -7.03 8.26 3.94
N LEU A 276 -6.07 8.29 4.88
CA LEU A 276 -6.22 8.93 6.20
C LEU A 276 -6.30 10.46 6.10
N TYR A 277 -5.54 11.10 5.21
CA TYR A 277 -5.71 12.52 4.92
C TYR A 277 -7.13 12.85 4.44
N GLY A 278 -7.69 12.01 3.56
CA GLY A 278 -9.06 12.20 3.09
C GLY A 278 -10.13 12.12 4.19
N GLU A 279 -9.84 11.47 5.32
CA GLU A 279 -10.72 11.45 6.50
C GLU A 279 -10.63 12.76 7.31
N THR A 280 -9.43 13.36 7.43
CA THR A 280 -9.24 14.63 8.16
C THR A 280 -9.56 15.88 7.33
N LYS A 281 -9.46 15.78 5.99
CA LYS A 281 -9.65 16.85 4.99
C LYS A 281 -10.84 17.77 5.25
N ALA A 282 -12.01 17.21 5.57
CA ALA A 282 -13.24 17.98 5.79
C ALA A 282 -13.18 18.91 7.02
N GLY A 283 -12.31 18.63 7.99
CA GLY A 283 -12.09 19.47 9.17
C GLY A 283 -11.01 20.54 9.00
N MET A 284 -10.35 20.62 7.83
CA MET A 284 -9.23 21.54 7.60
C MET A 284 -9.70 22.96 7.25
N LEU A 285 -8.88 23.96 7.59
CA LEU A 285 -9.14 25.36 7.24
C LEU A 285 -9.16 25.54 5.71
N ARG A 286 -10.00 26.43 5.18
CA ARG A 286 -10.07 26.68 3.72
C ARG A 286 -8.72 27.10 3.11
N GLU A 287 -7.92 27.86 3.85
CA GLU A 287 -6.54 28.22 3.45
C GLU A 287 -5.62 27.00 3.30
N TRP A 288 -5.92 25.85 3.90
CA TRP A 288 -5.19 24.60 3.65
C TRP A 288 -5.30 24.17 2.19
N MET A 289 -6.45 24.38 1.55
CA MET A 289 -6.71 23.96 0.18
C MET A 289 -5.95 24.78 -0.87
N LYS A 290 -5.44 25.96 -0.47
CA LYS A 290 -4.68 26.86 -1.34
C LYS A 290 -3.25 26.34 -1.53
N ILE A 291 -2.85 26.14 -2.78
CA ILE A 291 -1.49 25.71 -3.13
C ILE A 291 -0.49 26.83 -2.74
N PRO A 292 0.56 26.55 -1.96
CA PRO A 292 1.58 27.54 -1.61
C PRO A 292 2.34 28.06 -2.84
N SER A 293 2.78 29.31 -2.79
CA SER A 293 3.55 29.96 -3.86
C SER A 293 4.86 29.24 -4.19
N TRP A 294 5.55 28.70 -3.18
CA TRP A 294 6.75 27.88 -3.36
C TRP A 294 6.42 26.54 -4.02
N ASN A 295 5.32 25.88 -3.62
CA ASN A 295 4.91 24.58 -4.17
C ASN A 295 4.40 24.71 -5.62
N ARG A 296 3.82 25.86 -5.98
CA ARG A 296 3.40 26.20 -7.35
C ARG A 296 4.56 26.17 -8.36
N GLN A 297 5.80 26.35 -7.91
CA GLN A 297 7.02 26.28 -8.74
C GLN A 297 7.57 24.85 -8.89
N SER A 298 7.06 23.87 -8.12
CA SER A 298 7.51 22.48 -8.21
C SER A 298 7.03 21.79 -9.49
N PRO A 299 7.72 20.73 -9.98
CA PRO A 299 7.34 20.01 -11.20
C PRO A 299 5.91 19.43 -11.22
N ASP A 300 5.30 19.21 -10.06
CA ASP A 300 3.92 18.70 -9.94
C ASP A 300 2.84 19.73 -10.27
N PHE A 301 3.17 21.02 -10.18
CA PHE A 301 2.24 22.13 -10.32
C PHE A 301 2.66 23.17 -11.36
N VAL A 302 3.96 23.35 -11.64
CA VAL A 302 4.46 24.45 -12.49
C VAL A 302 3.87 24.44 -13.91
N SER A 303 3.59 23.26 -14.48
CA SER A 303 3.01 23.11 -15.81
C SER A 303 1.48 23.30 -15.88
N LEU A 304 0.81 23.49 -14.74
CA LEU A 304 -0.64 23.72 -14.71
C LEU A 304 -0.98 25.16 -15.10
N SER A 305 -2.06 25.34 -15.88
CA SER A 305 -2.68 26.65 -16.06
C SER A 305 -3.21 27.20 -14.74
N ASN A 306 -3.50 28.50 -14.67
CA ASN A 306 -4.09 29.10 -13.48
C ASN A 306 -5.49 28.50 -13.21
N ASP A 307 -6.31 28.36 -14.25
CA ASP A 307 -7.64 27.71 -14.17
C ASP A 307 -7.57 26.30 -13.56
N ALA A 308 -6.54 25.51 -13.91
CA ALA A 308 -6.36 24.17 -13.35
C ALA A 308 -5.93 24.19 -11.88
N VAL A 309 -5.22 25.23 -11.43
CA VAL A 309 -4.88 25.44 -10.02
C VAL A 309 -6.07 25.95 -9.22
N ASP A 310 -6.88 26.84 -9.80
CA ASP A 310 -8.11 27.34 -9.18
C ASP A 310 -9.18 26.23 -9.09
N ASP A 311 -9.23 25.31 -10.06
CA ASP A 311 -10.04 24.08 -10.00
C ASP A 311 -9.59 23.15 -8.87
N LEU A 312 -8.28 22.90 -8.70
CA LEU A 312 -7.73 22.13 -7.57
C LEU A 312 -8.01 22.79 -6.21
N PHE A 313 -7.95 24.13 -6.12
CA PHE A 313 -8.33 24.87 -4.92
C PHE A 313 -9.82 24.74 -4.61
N THR A 314 -10.67 24.91 -5.63
CA THR A 314 -12.14 24.88 -5.49
C THR A 314 -12.64 23.49 -5.10
N ARG A 315 -12.04 22.43 -5.67
CA ARG A 315 -12.29 21.03 -5.32
C ARG A 315 -11.63 20.60 -4.01
N GLY A 316 -10.65 21.34 -3.52
CA GLY A 316 -9.86 21.01 -2.33
C GLY A 316 -8.96 19.78 -2.49
N THR A 317 -8.58 19.41 -3.71
CA THR A 317 -7.90 18.14 -4.03
C THR A 317 -6.40 18.28 -4.34
N TRP A 318 -5.74 19.34 -3.85
CA TRP A 318 -4.35 19.63 -4.26
C TRP A 318 -3.33 18.61 -3.75
N LEU A 319 -3.56 18.00 -2.58
CA LEU A 319 -2.62 17.05 -1.97
C LEU A 319 -2.83 15.63 -2.53
N GLU A 320 -4.07 15.26 -2.83
CA GLU A 320 -4.44 14.05 -3.57
C GLU A 320 -3.91 14.12 -5.01
N TRP A 321 -3.99 15.29 -5.66
CA TRP A 321 -3.31 15.54 -6.94
C TRP A 321 -1.81 15.28 -6.82
N LYS A 322 -1.14 15.83 -5.80
CA LYS A 322 0.31 15.62 -5.61
C LYS A 322 0.65 14.14 -5.40
N LEU A 323 -0.09 13.45 -4.54
CA LEU A 323 0.08 12.02 -4.28
C LEU A 323 -0.09 11.19 -5.56
N LEU A 324 -1.16 11.42 -6.32
CA LEU A 324 -1.43 10.72 -7.57
C LEU A 324 -0.41 11.06 -8.67
N ARG A 325 0.19 12.26 -8.65
CA ARG A 325 1.35 12.63 -9.48
C ARG A 325 2.60 11.83 -9.12
N GLN A 326 2.88 11.61 -7.84
CA GLN A 326 3.94 10.68 -7.43
C GLN A 326 3.65 9.25 -7.90
N TYR A 327 2.41 8.78 -7.77
CA TYR A 327 2.00 7.49 -8.34
C TYR A 327 2.16 7.42 -9.86
N GLN A 328 1.91 8.50 -10.61
CA GLN A 328 2.17 8.54 -12.06
C GLN A 328 3.66 8.41 -12.39
N MET A 329 4.55 9.01 -11.59
CA MET A 329 6.00 8.84 -11.74
C MET A 329 6.39 7.38 -11.49
N LEU A 330 6.01 6.82 -10.33
CA LEU A 330 6.31 5.43 -9.95
C LEU A 330 5.71 4.42 -10.93
N PHE A 331 4.51 4.67 -11.45
CA PHE A 331 3.88 3.83 -12.46
C PHE A 331 4.67 3.80 -13.77
N ASN A 332 5.13 4.95 -14.25
CA ASN A 332 5.93 5.03 -15.48
C ASN A 332 7.30 4.36 -15.31
N GLU A 333 7.96 4.51 -14.16
CA GLU A 333 9.20 3.77 -13.85
C GLU A 333 8.92 2.25 -13.74
N GLY A 334 7.80 1.87 -13.12
CA GLY A 334 7.39 0.49 -12.92
C GLY A 334 7.18 -0.27 -14.23
N LEU A 335 6.64 0.40 -15.26
CA LEU A 335 6.51 -0.18 -16.61
C LEU A 335 7.86 -0.63 -17.21
N THR A 336 8.96 0.01 -16.81
CA THR A 336 10.31 -0.28 -17.29
C THR A 336 11.07 -1.21 -16.37
N HIS A 337 10.95 -1.05 -15.04
CA HIS A 337 11.78 -1.75 -14.05
C HIS A 337 11.08 -2.90 -13.33
N ILE A 338 9.89 -2.69 -12.77
CA ILE A 338 9.14 -3.66 -11.93
C ILE A 338 7.64 -3.49 -12.15
N LYS A 339 7.05 -4.32 -13.02
CA LYS A 339 5.62 -4.23 -13.39
C LYS A 339 4.68 -4.45 -12.21
N ASP A 340 5.10 -5.21 -11.19
CA ASP A 340 4.32 -5.44 -9.97
C ASP A 340 3.97 -4.14 -9.24
N VAL A 341 4.83 -3.11 -9.34
CA VAL A 341 4.55 -1.78 -8.76
C VAL A 341 3.43 -1.08 -9.53
N CYS A 342 3.31 -1.28 -10.85
CA CYS A 342 2.17 -0.78 -11.61
C CYS A 342 0.84 -1.37 -11.12
N TYR A 343 0.84 -2.64 -10.71
CA TYR A 343 -0.35 -3.30 -10.16
C TYR A 343 -0.69 -2.74 -8.78
N LEU A 344 0.31 -2.55 -7.91
CA LEU A 344 0.11 -1.96 -6.59
C LEU A 344 -0.37 -0.50 -6.67
N VAL A 345 0.21 0.32 -7.55
CA VAL A 345 -0.26 1.70 -7.79
C VAL A 345 -1.72 1.72 -8.28
N ALA A 346 -2.13 0.77 -9.13
CA ALA A 346 -3.53 0.65 -9.56
C ALA A 346 -4.46 0.23 -8.41
N ILE A 347 -4.05 -0.75 -7.58
CA ILE A 347 -4.77 -1.17 -6.37
C ILE A 347 -4.92 -0.01 -5.38
N ASP A 348 -3.88 0.79 -5.18
CA ASP A 348 -3.89 1.90 -4.23
C ASP A 348 -4.64 3.12 -4.73
N THR A 349 -4.62 3.37 -6.05
CA THR A 349 -5.49 4.37 -6.68
C THR A 349 -6.97 3.95 -6.56
N ARG A 350 -7.28 2.66 -6.70
CA ARG A 350 -8.60 2.10 -6.39
C ARG A 350 -8.96 2.32 -4.91
N ARG A 351 -8.09 1.94 -3.96
CA ARG A 351 -8.30 2.14 -2.51
C ARG A 351 -8.57 3.60 -2.15
N LEU A 352 -7.82 4.55 -2.73
CA LEU A 352 -8.05 5.99 -2.54
C LEU A 352 -9.44 6.42 -3.06
N GLY A 353 -9.83 5.95 -4.25
CA GLY A 353 -11.15 6.20 -4.84
C GLY A 353 -12.31 5.55 -4.06
N GLN A 354 -12.12 4.34 -3.53
CA GLN A 354 -13.08 3.64 -2.67
C GLN A 354 -13.29 4.39 -1.35
N ALA A 355 -12.19 4.84 -0.71
CA ALA A 355 -12.27 5.68 0.50
C ALA A 355 -12.94 7.03 0.23
N ALA A 356 -12.73 7.62 -0.95
CA ALA A 356 -13.45 8.83 -1.38
C ALA A 356 -14.95 8.57 -1.59
N ALA A 357 -15.33 7.45 -2.21
CA ALA A 357 -16.73 7.04 -2.40
C ALA A 357 -17.46 6.85 -1.05
N LYS A 358 -16.84 6.17 -0.09
CA LYS A 358 -17.35 6.01 1.28
C LYS A 358 -17.65 7.35 1.98
N ARG A 359 -16.89 8.40 1.66
CA ARG A 359 -17.05 9.76 2.21
C ARG A 359 -17.94 10.68 1.35
N GLY A 360 -18.33 10.27 0.15
CA GLY A 360 -18.99 11.12 -0.84
C GLY A 360 -18.10 12.24 -1.40
N ASP A 361 -16.77 12.09 -1.36
CA ASP A 361 -15.79 13.05 -1.90
C ASP A 361 -15.64 12.88 -3.41
N LEU A 362 -16.67 13.33 -4.16
CA LEU A 362 -16.77 13.20 -5.61
C LEU A 362 -15.53 13.72 -6.36
N PRO A 363 -14.93 14.89 -6.03
CA PRO A 363 -13.72 15.36 -6.70
C PRO A 363 -12.51 14.44 -6.59
N THR A 364 -12.36 13.72 -5.47
CA THR A 364 -11.25 12.75 -5.30
C THR A 364 -11.51 11.47 -6.11
N ILE A 365 -12.77 11.05 -6.28
CA ILE A 365 -13.13 9.97 -7.22
C ILE A 365 -12.78 10.40 -8.66
N ASP A 366 -13.12 11.64 -9.04
CA ASP A 366 -12.83 12.18 -10.37
C ASP A 366 -11.32 12.20 -10.66
N LEU A 367 -10.49 12.50 -9.65
CA LEU A 367 -9.04 12.34 -9.76
C LEU A 367 -8.62 10.88 -9.93
N ALA A 368 -9.12 9.95 -9.13
CA ALA A 368 -8.79 8.53 -9.28
C ALA A 368 -9.11 8.02 -10.70
N ILE A 369 -10.29 8.34 -11.23
CA ILE A 369 -10.71 8.05 -12.62
C ILE A 369 -9.72 8.67 -13.64
N LYS A 370 -9.34 9.94 -13.45
CA LYS A 370 -8.38 10.66 -14.32
C LYS A 370 -6.99 10.03 -14.32
N PHE A 371 -6.54 9.50 -13.18
CA PHE A 371 -5.26 8.80 -13.08
C PHE A 371 -5.32 7.37 -13.63
N PHE A 372 -6.42 6.63 -13.45
CA PHE A 372 -6.67 5.36 -14.16
C PHE A 372 -6.59 5.54 -15.69
N ASN A 373 -7.25 6.57 -16.23
CA ASN A 373 -7.14 6.95 -17.64
C ASN A 373 -5.70 7.25 -18.07
N THR A 374 -4.91 7.87 -17.18
CA THR A 374 -3.50 8.19 -17.43
C THR A 374 -2.64 6.92 -17.46
N TYR A 375 -2.83 5.98 -16.53
CA TYR A 375 -2.13 4.69 -16.49
C TYR A 375 -2.48 3.84 -17.71
N MET A 376 -3.76 3.80 -18.12
CA MET A 376 -4.19 3.14 -19.36
C MET A 376 -3.50 3.76 -20.59
N ARG A 377 -3.38 5.09 -20.68
CA ARG A 377 -2.68 5.76 -21.78
C ARG A 377 -1.20 5.38 -21.83
N SER A 378 -0.47 5.44 -20.70
CA SER A 378 0.94 5.02 -20.62
C SER A 378 1.10 3.56 -21.07
N THR A 379 0.28 2.66 -20.55
CA THR A 379 0.38 1.21 -20.82
C THR A 379 0.10 0.86 -22.28
N ILE A 380 -0.89 1.51 -22.89
CA ILE A 380 -1.23 1.36 -24.32
C ILE A 380 -0.15 1.96 -25.23
N ASN A 381 0.61 2.96 -24.76
CA ASN A 381 1.78 3.48 -25.47
C ASN A 381 2.97 2.51 -25.39
N SER A 382 3.18 1.87 -24.25
CA SER A 382 4.21 0.82 -24.06
C SER A 382 3.82 -0.56 -24.63
N LYS A 383 2.60 -0.71 -25.18
CA LYS A 383 2.03 -1.97 -25.69
C LYS A 383 2.02 -3.14 -24.68
N ASP A 384 1.90 -2.85 -23.38
CA ASP A 384 1.99 -3.85 -22.32
C ASP A 384 0.63 -4.47 -21.98
N ILE A 385 0.28 -5.55 -22.69
CA ILE A 385 -1.00 -6.26 -22.58
C ILE A 385 -1.29 -6.71 -21.15
N ARG A 386 -0.33 -7.35 -20.45
CA ARG A 386 -0.56 -7.85 -19.07
C ARG A 386 -0.87 -6.71 -18.11
N THR A 387 -0.18 -5.59 -18.24
CA THR A 387 -0.39 -4.43 -17.37
C THR A 387 -1.72 -3.73 -17.69
N ALA A 388 -2.14 -3.66 -18.96
CA ALA A 388 -3.44 -3.11 -19.33
C ALA A 388 -4.59 -3.96 -18.77
N TYR A 389 -4.46 -5.28 -18.86
CA TYR A 389 -5.39 -6.25 -18.27
C TYR A 389 -5.53 -6.06 -16.75
N ASN A 390 -4.42 -5.90 -16.01
CA ASN A 390 -4.49 -5.70 -14.55
C ASN A 390 -5.05 -4.32 -14.15
N ILE A 391 -4.78 -3.25 -14.91
CA ILE A 391 -5.34 -1.92 -14.63
C ILE A 391 -6.85 -1.90 -14.87
N LEU A 392 -7.34 -2.48 -15.98
CA LEU A 392 -8.77 -2.57 -16.27
C LEU A 392 -9.52 -3.29 -15.15
N HIS A 393 -8.92 -4.31 -14.53
CA HIS A 393 -9.52 -5.03 -13.42
C HIS A 393 -9.74 -4.10 -12.21
N GLN A 394 -8.71 -3.36 -11.81
CA GLN A 394 -8.78 -2.42 -10.69
C GLN A 394 -9.72 -1.24 -11.00
N TYR A 395 -9.78 -0.81 -12.26
CA TYR A 395 -10.66 0.26 -12.71
C TYR A 395 -12.14 -0.17 -12.72
N ARG A 396 -12.42 -1.43 -13.08
CA ARG A 396 -13.74 -2.06 -12.94
C ARG A 396 -14.14 -2.16 -11.49
N GLN A 397 -13.25 -2.65 -10.63
CA GLN A 397 -13.50 -2.74 -9.18
C GLN A 397 -13.73 -1.37 -8.52
N LEU A 398 -13.14 -0.28 -9.03
CA LEU A 398 -13.50 1.07 -8.61
C LEU A 398 -14.96 1.38 -8.98
N GLY A 399 -15.37 1.15 -10.23
CA GLY A 399 -16.77 1.35 -10.66
C GLY A 399 -17.76 0.48 -9.88
N GLU A 400 -17.41 -0.78 -9.63
CA GLU A 400 -18.20 -1.73 -8.84
C GLU A 400 -18.44 -1.26 -7.40
N VAL A 401 -17.48 -0.60 -6.77
CA VAL A 401 -17.61 -0.10 -5.38
C VAL A 401 -18.24 1.31 -5.33
N VAL A 402 -17.98 2.17 -6.32
CA VAL A 402 -18.69 3.46 -6.46
C VAL A 402 -20.20 3.21 -6.65
N LEU A 403 -20.57 2.16 -7.39
CA LEU A 403 -21.95 1.70 -7.56
C LEU A 403 -22.58 1.26 -6.23
N GLU A 404 -21.88 0.46 -5.43
CA GLU A 404 -22.35 0.04 -4.09
C GLU A 404 -22.60 1.24 -3.17
N TYR A 405 -21.64 2.17 -3.09
CA TYR A 405 -21.80 3.36 -2.25
C TYR A 405 -22.90 4.32 -2.76
N SER A 406 -23.29 4.25 -4.04
CA SER A 406 -24.40 5.07 -4.58
C SER A 406 -25.76 4.75 -3.93
N GLN A 407 -25.94 3.51 -3.45
CA GLN A 407 -27.15 3.04 -2.78
C GLN A 407 -27.00 2.95 -1.25
N HIS A 408 -25.86 3.38 -0.68
CA HIS A 408 -25.62 3.25 0.76
C HIS A 408 -26.55 4.19 1.56
N PRO A 409 -27.30 3.70 2.59
CA PRO A 409 -28.33 4.49 3.26
C PRO A 409 -27.84 5.83 3.83
N GLU A 410 -26.61 5.88 4.35
CA GLU A 410 -26.01 7.08 4.94
C GLU A 410 -25.62 8.16 3.91
N LEU A 411 -25.44 7.78 2.64
CA LEU A 411 -25.08 8.67 1.52
C LEU A 411 -26.29 9.02 0.63
N SER A 412 -27.45 8.40 0.88
CA SER A 412 -28.63 8.36 0.01
C SER A 412 -29.43 9.68 -0.04
N THR A 413 -28.82 10.73 -0.60
CA THR A 413 -29.58 11.79 -1.28
C THR A 413 -29.63 11.48 -2.77
N LYS A 414 -30.77 11.75 -3.43
CA LYS A 414 -30.95 11.45 -4.86
C LYS A 414 -29.87 12.07 -5.75
N ASP A 415 -29.39 13.26 -5.38
CA ASP A 415 -28.33 13.97 -6.12
C ASP A 415 -26.96 13.28 -5.97
N LYS A 416 -26.65 12.73 -4.79
CA LYS A 416 -25.41 11.96 -4.55
C LYS A 416 -25.47 10.58 -5.20
N GLU A 417 -26.61 9.91 -5.11
CA GLU A 417 -26.89 8.66 -5.83
C GLU A 417 -26.61 8.84 -7.33
N ALA A 418 -27.24 9.84 -7.96
CA ALA A 418 -27.07 10.15 -9.37
C ALA A 418 -25.62 10.51 -9.71
N ALA A 419 -24.96 11.36 -8.91
CA ALA A 419 -23.57 11.77 -9.16
C ALA A 419 -22.56 10.62 -9.02
N LEU A 420 -22.80 9.66 -8.11
CA LEU A 420 -21.97 8.45 -8.01
C LEU A 420 -22.24 7.51 -9.19
N GLN A 421 -23.50 7.30 -9.56
CA GLN A 421 -23.87 6.47 -10.72
C GLN A 421 -23.34 7.03 -12.05
N GLU A 422 -23.36 8.36 -12.25
CA GLU A 422 -22.74 9.05 -13.39
C GLU A 422 -21.25 8.71 -13.54
N ARG A 423 -20.53 8.58 -12.40
CA ARG A 423 -19.10 8.20 -12.38
C ARG A 423 -18.90 6.74 -12.79
N VAL A 424 -19.80 5.83 -12.43
CA VAL A 424 -19.78 4.43 -12.92
C VAL A 424 -19.94 4.39 -14.45
N VAL A 425 -20.89 5.14 -15.00
CA VAL A 425 -21.07 5.24 -16.46
C VAL A 425 -19.85 5.89 -17.13
N THR A 426 -19.26 6.91 -16.50
CA THR A 426 -18.05 7.58 -17.00
C THR A 426 -16.84 6.63 -17.05
N ILE A 427 -16.67 5.76 -16.05
CA ILE A 427 -15.66 4.69 -16.06
C ILE A 427 -15.89 3.76 -17.27
N ALA A 428 -17.11 3.28 -17.49
CA ALA A 428 -17.42 2.41 -18.63
C ALA A 428 -17.19 3.12 -19.98
N ARG A 429 -17.60 4.41 -20.12
CA ARG A 429 -17.34 5.24 -21.32
C ARG A 429 -15.84 5.37 -21.60
N HIS A 430 -15.02 5.55 -20.56
CA HIS A 430 -13.56 5.58 -20.70
C HIS A 430 -12.98 4.21 -21.10
N MET A 431 -13.40 3.11 -20.45
CA MET A 431 -12.99 1.76 -20.82
C MET A 431 -13.27 1.49 -22.30
N ARG A 432 -14.48 1.81 -22.78
CA ARG A 432 -14.89 1.69 -24.19
C ARG A 432 -13.95 2.47 -25.12
N TYR A 433 -13.66 3.73 -24.80
CA TYR A 433 -12.73 4.57 -25.55
C TYR A 433 -11.31 3.96 -25.62
N TYR A 434 -10.80 3.39 -24.53
CA TYR A 434 -9.51 2.71 -24.54
C TYR A 434 -9.56 1.37 -25.31
N GLY A 435 -10.68 0.63 -25.25
CA GLY A 435 -10.93 -0.60 -26.01
C GLY A 435 -10.85 -0.39 -27.52
N GLY A 436 -11.39 0.72 -28.04
CA GLY A 436 -11.24 1.07 -29.45
C GLY A 436 -9.79 1.38 -29.85
N ILE A 437 -9.06 2.07 -28.99
CA ILE A 437 -7.65 2.41 -29.25
C ILE A 437 -6.72 1.19 -29.11
N THR A 438 -7.05 0.22 -28.26
CA THR A 438 -6.30 -1.05 -28.19
C THR A 438 -6.54 -1.89 -29.43
N PHE A 439 -7.77 -1.93 -29.95
CA PHE A 439 -8.08 -2.60 -31.21
C PHE A 439 -7.25 -2.02 -32.36
N GLN A 440 -7.32 -0.71 -32.59
CA GLN A 440 -6.57 0.02 -33.63
C GLN A 440 -5.04 -0.10 -33.51
N ARG A 441 -4.53 -0.58 -32.37
CA ARG A 441 -3.09 -0.83 -32.12
C ARG A 441 -2.71 -2.31 -32.16
N GLY A 442 -3.62 -3.20 -32.59
CA GLY A 442 -3.38 -4.64 -32.69
C GLY A 442 -3.43 -5.39 -31.36
N MET A 443 -4.04 -4.81 -30.32
CA MET A 443 -4.21 -5.40 -28.99
C MET A 443 -5.67 -5.82 -28.74
N ALA A 444 -6.26 -6.56 -29.70
CA ALA A 444 -7.68 -6.93 -29.69
C ALA A 444 -8.13 -7.63 -28.40
N PHE A 445 -7.29 -8.49 -27.79
CA PHE A 445 -7.57 -9.11 -26.49
C PHE A 445 -7.91 -8.09 -25.38
N ILE A 446 -7.32 -6.89 -25.38
CA ILE A 446 -7.66 -5.86 -24.38
C ILE A 446 -9.05 -5.26 -24.66
N THR A 447 -9.50 -5.24 -25.91
CA THR A 447 -10.88 -4.87 -26.29
C THR A 447 -11.89 -5.92 -25.79
N GLU A 448 -11.53 -7.21 -25.86
CA GLU A 448 -12.33 -8.31 -25.26
C GLU A 448 -12.39 -8.19 -23.72
N VAL A 449 -11.27 -7.86 -23.07
CA VAL A 449 -11.21 -7.57 -21.62
C VAL A 449 -12.10 -6.38 -21.25
N VAL A 450 -12.10 -5.31 -22.05
CA VAL A 450 -12.99 -4.14 -21.88
C VAL A 450 -14.46 -4.55 -21.98
N ALA A 451 -14.83 -5.37 -22.97
CA ALA A 451 -16.19 -5.89 -23.09
C ALA A 451 -16.59 -6.71 -21.86
N TYR A 452 -15.74 -7.64 -21.41
CA TYR A 452 -15.98 -8.41 -20.19
C TYR A 452 -16.15 -7.51 -18.96
N ASP A 453 -15.28 -6.53 -18.78
CA ASP A 453 -15.27 -5.66 -17.60
C ASP A 453 -16.48 -4.70 -17.56
N ILE A 454 -16.93 -4.18 -18.71
CA ILE A 454 -18.17 -3.40 -18.80
C ILE A 454 -19.40 -4.31 -18.64
N GLY A 455 -19.39 -5.52 -19.21
CA GLY A 455 -20.48 -6.49 -19.06
C GLY A 455 -20.73 -6.87 -17.60
N ALA A 456 -19.66 -7.10 -16.83
CA ALA A 456 -19.76 -7.33 -15.39
C ALA A 456 -20.27 -6.11 -14.60
N LEU A 457 -19.94 -4.88 -15.01
CA LEU A 457 -20.56 -3.67 -14.45
C LEU A 457 -22.06 -3.59 -14.76
N CYS A 458 -22.49 -4.01 -15.94
CA CYS A 458 -23.91 -4.09 -16.30
C CYS A 458 -24.64 -5.13 -15.45
N GLU A 459 -24.08 -6.33 -15.31
CA GLU A 459 -24.61 -7.41 -14.47
C GLU A 459 -24.77 -6.95 -13.00
N LYS A 460 -23.76 -6.26 -12.46
CA LYS A 460 -23.83 -5.70 -11.09
C LYS A 460 -24.88 -4.59 -10.97
N ALA A 461 -24.95 -3.66 -11.93
CA ALA A 461 -25.94 -2.59 -11.93
C ALA A 461 -27.37 -3.12 -12.05
N PHE A 462 -27.58 -4.17 -12.84
CA PHE A 462 -28.86 -4.89 -12.94
C PHE A 462 -29.23 -5.59 -11.63
N ALA A 463 -28.31 -6.34 -11.03
CA ALA A 463 -28.55 -7.04 -9.76
C ALA A 463 -28.85 -6.09 -8.57
N MET A 464 -28.46 -4.83 -8.70
CA MET A 464 -28.72 -3.75 -7.73
C MET A 464 -29.94 -2.88 -8.07
N ASP A 465 -30.68 -3.15 -9.16
CA ASP A 465 -31.77 -2.28 -9.65
C ASP A 465 -31.34 -0.79 -9.82
N SER A 466 -30.12 -0.59 -10.32
CA SER A 466 -29.50 0.74 -10.44
C SER A 466 -29.96 1.46 -11.70
N ARG A 467 -30.29 2.76 -11.58
CA ARG A 467 -30.80 3.57 -12.72
C ARG A 467 -29.80 3.69 -13.85
N CYS A 468 -28.50 3.67 -13.56
CA CYS A 468 -27.46 3.72 -14.59
C CYS A 468 -27.27 2.42 -15.38
N HIS A 469 -27.99 1.33 -15.05
CA HIS A 469 -27.95 0.07 -15.78
C HIS A 469 -28.19 0.26 -17.30
N PHE A 470 -29.22 1.02 -17.68
CA PHE A 470 -29.54 1.25 -19.09
C PHE A 470 -28.44 2.02 -19.83
N GLU A 471 -27.83 3.03 -19.21
CA GLU A 471 -26.69 3.75 -19.79
C GLU A 471 -25.44 2.86 -19.89
N LEU A 472 -25.21 1.98 -18.91
CA LEU A 472 -24.10 1.00 -18.96
C LEU A 472 -24.32 -0.01 -20.09
N LEU A 473 -25.54 -0.50 -20.29
CA LEU A 473 -25.89 -1.39 -21.39
C LEU A 473 -25.71 -0.70 -22.75
N GLU A 474 -26.11 0.57 -22.90
CA GLU A 474 -25.86 1.34 -24.12
C GLU A 474 -24.35 1.53 -24.40
N VAL A 475 -23.55 1.73 -23.36
CA VAL A 475 -22.08 1.81 -23.47
C VAL A 475 -21.47 0.45 -23.83
N PHE A 476 -22.04 -0.64 -23.33
CA PHE A 476 -21.58 -2.02 -23.56
C PHE A 476 -21.82 -2.50 -24.99
N LEU A 477 -23.04 -2.29 -25.52
CA LEU A 477 -23.38 -2.68 -26.90
C LEU A 477 -22.48 -1.97 -27.93
N LYS A 478 -22.07 -0.74 -27.63
CA LYS A 478 -21.24 0.11 -28.51
C LYS A 478 -19.73 -0.09 -28.37
N VAL A 479 -19.26 -1.23 -27.85
CA VAL A 479 -17.82 -1.50 -27.64
C VAL A 479 -17.09 -1.69 -28.98
N ASP A 480 -17.75 -2.28 -29.97
CA ASP A 480 -17.21 -2.57 -31.30
C ASP A 480 -17.48 -1.49 -32.36
N ASP A 481 -18.29 -0.46 -32.07
CA ASP A 481 -18.51 0.75 -32.91
C ASP A 481 -17.22 1.36 -33.49
N THR A 482 -16.09 1.14 -32.81
CA THR A 482 -14.77 1.71 -33.13
C THR A 482 -13.95 0.86 -34.11
N VAL A 483 -14.48 -0.28 -34.57
CA VAL A 483 -13.84 -1.24 -35.47
C VAL A 483 -14.31 -1.06 -36.92
N VAL A 484 -13.35 -0.97 -37.84
CA VAL A 484 -13.60 -0.86 -39.28
C VAL A 484 -14.18 -2.20 -39.79
N GLU A 485 -15.21 -2.13 -40.65
CA GLU A 485 -16.02 -3.29 -41.06
C GLU A 485 -15.23 -4.50 -41.56
N GLY A 486 -14.10 -4.28 -42.27
CA GLY A 486 -13.24 -5.36 -42.77
C GLY A 486 -12.37 -6.09 -41.72
N GLU A 487 -12.27 -5.59 -40.48
CA GLU A 487 -11.48 -6.22 -39.40
C GLU A 487 -12.36 -6.89 -38.34
N LYS A 488 -13.69 -6.74 -38.43
CA LYS A 488 -14.67 -7.21 -37.41
C LYS A 488 -14.55 -8.72 -37.12
N GLU A 489 -14.51 -9.57 -38.15
CA GLU A 489 -14.62 -11.04 -38.01
C GLU A 489 -13.51 -11.69 -37.18
N ARG A 490 -12.29 -11.13 -37.18
CA ARG A 490 -11.12 -11.75 -36.51
C ARG A 490 -10.81 -11.20 -35.12
N GLY A 491 -11.31 -10.02 -34.77
CA GLY A 491 -10.92 -9.32 -33.53
C GLY A 491 -12.02 -9.08 -32.50
N LEU A 492 -13.29 -9.38 -32.83
CA LEU A 492 -14.45 -9.10 -31.95
C LEU A 492 -15.06 -10.34 -31.28
N ARG A 493 -14.48 -11.53 -31.48
CA ARG A 493 -15.07 -12.80 -31.00
C ARG A 493 -15.26 -12.82 -29.48
N GLY A 494 -14.30 -12.34 -28.69
CA GLY A 494 -14.45 -12.20 -27.24
C GLY A 494 -15.46 -11.13 -26.80
N VAL A 495 -15.70 -10.10 -27.62
CA VAL A 495 -16.78 -9.12 -27.39
C VAL A 495 -18.14 -9.82 -27.52
N ARG A 496 -18.32 -10.63 -28.57
CA ARG A 496 -19.57 -11.42 -28.76
C ARG A 496 -19.78 -12.43 -27.64
N ILE A 497 -18.72 -13.09 -27.17
CA ILE A 497 -18.75 -13.98 -25.99
C ILE A 497 -19.23 -13.22 -24.74
N ALA A 498 -18.71 -12.00 -24.48
CA ALA A 498 -19.16 -11.17 -23.37
C ALA A 498 -20.64 -10.76 -23.51
N GLN A 499 -21.10 -10.43 -24.72
CA GLN A 499 -22.50 -10.06 -25.00
C GLN A 499 -23.45 -11.24 -24.73
N VAL A 500 -23.17 -12.42 -25.27
CA VAL A 500 -23.96 -13.64 -25.00
C VAL A 500 -23.95 -13.98 -23.51
N LYS A 501 -22.81 -13.85 -22.83
CA LYS A 501 -22.69 -14.10 -21.38
C LYS A 501 -23.61 -13.18 -20.58
N LEU A 502 -23.60 -11.87 -20.83
CA LEU A 502 -24.51 -10.93 -20.18
C LEU A 502 -25.99 -11.25 -20.47
N ALA A 503 -26.32 -11.64 -21.70
CA ALA A 503 -27.67 -12.05 -22.06
C ALA A 503 -28.13 -13.31 -21.32
N THR A 504 -27.26 -14.31 -21.11
CA THR A 504 -27.59 -15.49 -20.28
C THR A 504 -27.88 -15.10 -18.83
N SER A 505 -27.17 -14.12 -18.26
CA SER A 505 -27.47 -13.60 -16.92
C SER A 505 -28.81 -12.86 -16.85
N TYR A 506 -29.20 -12.11 -17.88
CA TYR A 506 -30.54 -11.52 -17.94
C TYR A 506 -31.65 -12.57 -18.09
N LEU A 507 -31.47 -13.61 -18.92
CA LEU A 507 -32.43 -14.70 -19.05
C LEU A 507 -32.59 -15.49 -17.74
N MET A 508 -31.49 -15.75 -17.04
CA MET A 508 -31.48 -16.34 -15.68
C MET A 508 -32.31 -15.55 -14.68
N ALA A 509 -32.34 -14.21 -14.81
CA ALA A 509 -33.12 -13.32 -13.96
C ALA A 509 -34.54 -13.01 -14.50
N GLY A 510 -34.95 -13.62 -15.62
CA GLY A 510 -36.25 -13.37 -16.26
C GLY A 510 -36.36 -12.05 -17.01
N ALA A 511 -35.27 -11.30 -17.18
CA ALA A 511 -35.24 -10.01 -17.89
C ALA A 511 -35.11 -10.18 -19.42
N GLU A 512 -36.10 -10.87 -20.02
CA GLU A 512 -36.07 -11.29 -21.43
C GLU A 512 -35.90 -10.12 -22.42
N MET A 513 -36.49 -8.96 -22.13
CA MET A 513 -36.34 -7.75 -22.97
C MET A 513 -34.89 -7.27 -23.07
N LEU A 514 -34.10 -7.40 -22.01
CA LEU A 514 -32.68 -7.00 -22.02
C LEU A 514 -31.81 -8.02 -22.78
N ALA A 515 -32.15 -9.31 -22.68
CA ALA A 515 -31.52 -10.34 -23.50
C ALA A 515 -31.88 -10.18 -24.99
N PHE A 516 -33.13 -9.86 -25.30
CA PHE A 516 -33.57 -9.57 -26.66
C PHE A 516 -32.88 -8.32 -27.24
N GLN A 517 -32.67 -7.27 -26.44
CA GLN A 517 -31.90 -6.10 -26.86
C GLN A 517 -30.45 -6.45 -27.27
N ILE A 518 -29.82 -7.41 -26.59
CA ILE A 518 -28.49 -7.95 -27.00
C ILE A 518 -28.61 -8.79 -28.28
N ALA A 519 -29.68 -9.56 -28.47
CA ALA A 519 -29.87 -10.34 -29.70
C ALA A 519 -30.11 -9.44 -30.93
N GLU A 520 -30.86 -8.35 -30.78
CA GLU A 520 -31.07 -7.33 -31.83
C GLU A 520 -29.78 -6.63 -32.26
N ASP A 521 -28.84 -6.42 -31.33
CA ASP A 521 -27.50 -5.88 -31.62
C ASP A 521 -26.63 -6.89 -32.41
N LEU A 522 -26.87 -8.18 -32.20
CA LEU A 522 -26.13 -9.29 -32.83
C LEU A 522 -26.77 -9.84 -34.11
N LYS A 523 -27.91 -9.32 -34.57
CA LYS A 523 -28.71 -9.95 -35.64
C LYS A 523 -28.03 -10.01 -37.00
N ASP A 524 -27.13 -9.06 -37.27
CA ASP A 524 -26.39 -8.95 -38.54
C ASP A 524 -25.09 -9.78 -38.53
N GLU A 525 -24.79 -10.50 -37.43
CA GLU A 525 -23.61 -11.36 -37.32
C GLU A 525 -23.73 -12.67 -38.10
N SER A 526 -22.60 -13.18 -38.58
CA SER A 526 -22.61 -14.41 -39.39
C SER A 526 -23.09 -15.63 -38.58
N PRO A 527 -23.94 -16.50 -39.14
CA PRO A 527 -24.39 -17.74 -38.48
C PRO A 527 -23.23 -18.64 -38.04
N LYS A 528 -22.12 -18.61 -38.79
CA LYS A 528 -20.87 -19.33 -38.48
C LYS A 528 -20.21 -18.81 -37.20
N LEU A 529 -20.14 -17.49 -37.02
CA LEU A 529 -19.60 -16.89 -35.79
C LEU A 529 -20.49 -17.21 -34.59
N LEU A 530 -21.81 -17.05 -34.72
CA LEU A 530 -22.77 -17.33 -33.65
C LEU A 530 -22.70 -18.80 -33.18
N ARG A 531 -22.61 -19.76 -34.12
CA ARG A 531 -22.38 -21.19 -33.79
C ARG A 531 -21.05 -21.45 -33.11
N SER A 532 -19.99 -20.77 -33.53
CA SER A 532 -18.66 -20.86 -32.88
C SER A 532 -18.67 -20.34 -31.45
N VAL A 533 -19.38 -19.23 -31.20
CA VAL A 533 -19.55 -18.64 -29.87
C VAL A 533 -20.38 -19.56 -28.96
N TRP A 534 -21.50 -20.11 -29.46
CA TRP A 534 -22.28 -21.10 -28.70
C TRP A 534 -21.42 -22.32 -28.35
N SER A 535 -20.79 -22.96 -29.34
CA SER A 535 -20.00 -24.17 -29.14
C SER A 535 -18.92 -24.00 -28.06
N GLU A 536 -18.18 -22.89 -28.07
CA GLU A 536 -17.19 -22.62 -27.03
C GLU A 536 -17.82 -22.40 -25.64
N LEU A 537 -18.81 -21.52 -25.53
CA LEU A 537 -19.49 -21.23 -24.26
C LEU A 537 -20.14 -22.48 -23.63
N GLN A 538 -20.61 -23.41 -24.47
CA GLN A 538 -21.13 -24.70 -24.04
C GLN A 538 -20.02 -25.62 -23.53
N ASN A 539 -18.87 -25.65 -24.22
CA ASN A 539 -17.80 -26.62 -24.00
C ASN A 539 -16.78 -26.25 -22.91
N VAL A 540 -16.59 -24.97 -22.55
CA VAL A 540 -15.69 -24.58 -21.45
C VAL A 540 -16.25 -25.01 -20.10
N VAL A 541 -15.72 -26.08 -19.50
CA VAL A 541 -16.17 -26.62 -18.20
C VAL A 541 -15.41 -26.01 -17.02
N ASP A 542 -14.10 -25.77 -17.18
CA ASP A 542 -13.26 -25.28 -16.09
C ASP A 542 -13.45 -23.79 -15.84
N ARG A 543 -13.68 -23.45 -14.57
CA ARG A 543 -13.84 -22.06 -14.10
C ARG A 543 -12.53 -21.29 -14.15
N GLU A 544 -11.43 -21.96 -13.84
CA GLU A 544 -10.10 -21.38 -13.75
C GLU A 544 -9.27 -21.80 -14.97
N PHE A 545 -8.30 -20.98 -15.35
CA PHE A 545 -7.33 -21.36 -16.38
C PHE A 545 -6.21 -22.20 -15.75
N TRP A 546 -5.53 -23.05 -16.53
CA TRP A 546 -4.44 -23.90 -16.01
C TRP A 546 -3.16 -23.11 -15.64
N GLU A 547 -3.06 -21.85 -16.04
CA GLU A 547 -2.00 -20.92 -15.63
C GLU A 547 -2.49 -20.01 -14.51
N VAL A 548 -1.57 -19.62 -13.61
CA VAL A 548 -1.87 -18.67 -12.53
C VAL A 548 -2.21 -17.30 -13.12
N GLN A 549 -3.47 -16.88 -12.97
CA GLN A 549 -3.98 -15.58 -13.43
C GLN A 549 -4.58 -14.79 -12.26
N ASP A 550 -4.24 -13.50 -12.21
CA ASP A 550 -4.59 -12.60 -11.10
C ASP A 550 -6.11 -12.39 -10.93
N ARG A 551 -6.93 -12.69 -11.96
CA ARG A 551 -8.40 -12.59 -11.93
C ARG A 551 -9.14 -13.90 -11.60
N GLY A 552 -8.44 -15.04 -11.55
CA GLY A 552 -8.98 -16.36 -11.16
C GLY A 552 -10.03 -17.02 -12.07
N THR A 553 -10.81 -16.28 -12.88
CA THR A 553 -11.88 -16.85 -13.72
C THR A 553 -11.60 -16.72 -15.22
N ASN A 554 -11.73 -17.82 -15.95
CA ASN A 554 -11.79 -17.84 -17.41
C ASN A 554 -13.00 -17.02 -17.90
N PHE A 555 -12.79 -16.06 -18.80
CA PHE A 555 -13.87 -15.22 -19.33
C PHE A 555 -14.95 -16.03 -20.05
N ASN A 556 -14.57 -17.13 -20.69
CA ASN A 556 -15.44 -17.98 -21.51
C ASN A 556 -16.22 -19.01 -20.67
N TYR A 557 -15.95 -19.09 -19.36
CA TYR A 557 -16.70 -19.95 -18.44
C TYR A 557 -18.11 -19.41 -18.17
N LEU A 558 -19.09 -20.30 -18.23
CA LEU A 558 -20.46 -20.07 -17.78
C LEU A 558 -20.84 -21.08 -16.69
N SER A 559 -21.61 -20.64 -15.71
CA SER A 559 -22.24 -21.54 -14.74
C SER A 559 -23.20 -22.51 -15.45
N LYS A 560 -23.47 -23.68 -14.84
CA LYS A 560 -24.39 -24.68 -15.41
C LYS A 560 -25.75 -24.08 -15.77
N ALA A 561 -26.30 -23.24 -14.89
CA ALA A 561 -27.59 -22.60 -15.10
C ALA A 561 -27.57 -21.58 -16.25
N GLN A 562 -26.50 -20.79 -16.41
CA GLN A 562 -26.31 -19.94 -17.60
C GLN A 562 -26.26 -20.77 -18.89
N LYS A 563 -25.55 -21.92 -18.90
CA LYS A 563 -25.51 -22.82 -20.08
C LYS A 563 -26.88 -23.35 -20.47
N GLU A 564 -27.73 -23.67 -19.50
CA GLU A 564 -29.11 -24.10 -19.74
C GLU A 564 -29.96 -23.01 -20.45
N THR A 565 -29.57 -21.73 -20.37
CA THR A 565 -30.23 -20.63 -21.12
C THR A 565 -29.66 -20.38 -22.53
N LEU A 566 -28.51 -20.95 -22.90
CA LEU A 566 -27.92 -20.74 -24.24
C LEU A 566 -28.87 -21.14 -25.39
N PRO A 567 -29.55 -22.31 -25.39
CA PRO A 567 -30.49 -22.66 -26.46
C PRO A 567 -31.65 -21.66 -26.58
N ARG A 568 -32.08 -21.09 -25.44
CA ARG A 568 -33.13 -20.06 -25.41
C ARG A 568 -32.64 -18.77 -26.05
N PHE A 569 -31.45 -18.29 -25.69
CA PHE A 569 -30.86 -17.09 -26.30
C PHE A 569 -30.66 -17.25 -27.81
N PHE A 570 -30.06 -18.36 -28.24
CA PHE A 570 -29.79 -18.60 -29.66
C PHE A 570 -31.04 -18.89 -30.49
N SER A 571 -32.20 -19.17 -29.88
CA SER A 571 -33.48 -19.28 -30.58
C SER A 571 -33.98 -17.96 -31.19
N TYR A 572 -33.43 -16.81 -30.78
CA TYR A 572 -33.79 -15.50 -31.31
C TYR A 572 -33.21 -15.21 -32.72
N PHE A 573 -32.30 -16.03 -33.24
CA PHE A 573 -31.67 -15.82 -34.54
C PHE A 573 -32.27 -16.74 -35.61
N GLU A 574 -33.17 -16.22 -36.46
CA GLU A 574 -33.81 -16.98 -37.55
C GLU A 574 -32.78 -17.60 -38.53
N ALA A 575 -31.65 -16.93 -38.73
CA ALA A 575 -30.54 -17.41 -39.57
C ALA A 575 -29.86 -18.69 -39.04
N LEU A 576 -29.99 -19.00 -37.75
CA LEU A 576 -29.49 -20.26 -37.17
C LEU A 576 -30.45 -21.43 -37.38
N ALA A 577 -31.76 -21.17 -37.45
CA ALA A 577 -32.81 -22.16 -37.69
C ALA A 577 -32.92 -22.60 -39.16
N SER A 578 -32.31 -21.85 -40.08
CA SER A 578 -32.46 -22.01 -41.53
C SER A 578 -31.23 -22.54 -42.27
N SER A 579 -30.11 -22.78 -41.58
CA SER A 579 -28.90 -23.40 -42.14
C SER A 579 -28.69 -24.82 -41.58
N PRO A 580 -28.36 -25.85 -42.39
CA PRO A 580 -27.99 -27.19 -41.89
C PRO A 580 -26.74 -27.19 -40.99
N SER A 581 -26.49 -28.28 -40.28
CA SER A 581 -25.22 -28.50 -39.56
C SER A 581 -24.03 -28.62 -40.53
N PRO A 582 -22.82 -28.14 -40.17
CA PRO A 582 -21.66 -28.20 -41.08
C PRO A 582 -21.18 -29.62 -41.43
N ASP A 583 -21.67 -30.65 -40.72
CA ASP A 583 -21.26 -32.04 -40.92
C ASP A 583 -21.87 -32.70 -42.18
N GLU A 584 -22.69 -31.97 -42.97
CA GLU A 584 -23.29 -32.48 -44.22
C GLU A 584 -22.69 -31.88 -45.51
N GLU A 585 -21.85 -30.85 -45.44
CA GLU A 585 -21.20 -30.22 -46.61
C GLU A 585 -19.68 -30.43 -46.60
N GLY A 586 -19.20 -31.61 -47.04
CA GLY A 586 -17.75 -31.84 -47.11
C GLY A 586 -17.20 -33.18 -47.60
N ASP A 587 -18.01 -34.13 -48.08
CA ASP A 587 -17.54 -35.49 -48.44
C ASP A 587 -17.72 -35.82 -49.94
N GLY A 588 -17.63 -34.81 -50.82
CA GLY A 588 -18.04 -34.94 -52.21
C GLY A 588 -17.47 -33.94 -53.22
N GLU A 589 -16.15 -33.86 -53.36
CA GLU A 589 -15.37 -33.44 -54.55
C GLU A 589 -13.86 -33.50 -54.17
N GLY A 590 -12.91 -34.04 -54.95
CA GLY A 590 -12.99 -34.68 -56.26
C GLY A 590 -11.63 -34.67 -56.98
N LEU A 591 -10.72 -35.60 -56.61
CA LEU A 591 -9.36 -35.84 -57.14
C LEU A 591 -8.26 -34.79 -56.83
#